data_AF-A0A6S6Y1T4-F1
#
_entry.id   AF-A0A6S6Y1T4-F1
#
_cell.length_a   1.000
_cell.length_b   1.000
_cell.length_c   1.000
_cell.angle_alpha   90.00
_cell.angle_beta   90.00
_cell.angle_gamma   90.00
#
_symmetry.space_group_name_H-M   'P 1'
#
loop_
_entity.id
_entity.type
_entity.pdbx_description
1 polymer ?
#
loop_
_entity_poly.entity_id
_entity_poly.type
_entity_poly.pdbx_seq_one_letter_code
_entity_poly.pdbx_strand_id
1 'polypeptide(L)'
;MGPGGERSIPAEEFFVTYMTTSLETNEILTEVRMPVMAPGTGWAIQEMARRNGDLALAGVALTLQASGGICTAARIAAFGVNATAVRLPQAEAALVGQALNATNFTNAAALGAAELVEPMTCIHASASYRRQLVKTLLERCLAEAAGRLG
;
A
#
# COMPACT_ATOMS: atom_id res chain seq x y z
N MET A 1 18.31 14.85 -9.92
CA MET A 1 19.41 15.58 -10.59
C MET A 1 19.17 17.07 -10.48
N GLY A 2 20.13 17.84 -9.97
CA GLY A 2 20.08 19.31 -9.94
C GLY A 2 21.45 19.94 -10.14
N PRO A 3 21.60 21.27 -10.01
CA PRO A 3 22.88 21.96 -10.18
C PRO A 3 24.00 21.49 -9.24
N GLY A 4 23.63 20.89 -8.09
CA GLY A 4 24.57 20.30 -7.14
C GLY A 4 24.92 18.82 -7.39
N GLY A 5 24.39 18.20 -8.45
CA GLY A 5 24.63 16.80 -8.79
C GLY A 5 23.44 15.86 -8.53
N GLU A 6 23.75 14.58 -8.32
CA GLU A 6 22.78 13.51 -8.06
C GLU A 6 22.56 13.28 -6.57
N ARG A 7 21.31 13.02 -6.19
CA ARG A 7 20.94 12.47 -4.88
C ARG A 7 19.86 11.42 -5.04
N SER A 8 19.82 10.48 -4.10
CA SER A 8 18.75 9.48 -3.99
C SER A 8 17.86 9.81 -2.79
N ILE A 9 16.55 9.67 -2.97
CA ILE A 9 15.55 9.96 -1.93
C ILE A 9 14.76 8.67 -1.69
N PRO A 10 14.65 8.18 -0.44
CA PRO A 10 13.76 7.07 -0.10
C PRO A 10 12.32 7.37 -0.51
N ALA A 11 11.58 6.39 -1.02
CA ALA A 11 10.19 6.59 -1.47
C ALA A 11 9.28 7.13 -0.33
N GLU A 12 9.56 6.76 0.92
CA GLU A 12 8.85 7.23 2.12
C GLU A 12 9.10 8.71 2.44
N GLU A 13 10.20 9.30 1.95
CA GLU A 13 10.54 10.71 2.12
C GLU A 13 10.16 11.56 0.89
N PHE A 14 9.86 10.92 -0.24
CA PHE A 14 9.62 11.61 -1.51
C PHE A 14 8.27 12.34 -1.55
N PHE A 15 7.21 11.75 -0.98
CA PHE A 15 5.85 12.28 -1.04
C PHE A 15 5.54 13.12 0.22
N VAL A 16 5.38 14.44 0.05
CA VAL A 16 5.16 15.34 1.18
C VAL A 16 3.66 15.58 1.42
N THR A 17 2.93 15.98 0.38
CA THR A 17 1.48 16.22 0.44
C THR A 17 0.90 16.33 -0.98
N TYR A 18 -0.33 16.79 -1.10
CA TYR A 18 -1.01 17.04 -2.37
C TYR A 18 -0.10 17.83 -3.33
N MET A 19 0.18 17.22 -4.48
CA MET A 19 0.98 17.82 -5.56
C MET A 19 2.37 18.33 -5.11
N THR A 20 2.89 17.83 -3.98
CA THR A 20 4.14 18.29 -3.38
C THR A 20 5.05 17.11 -3.08
N THR A 21 6.28 17.17 -3.59
CA THR A 21 7.34 16.20 -3.33
C THR A 21 8.50 16.87 -2.60
N SER A 22 9.48 16.09 -2.16
CA SER A 22 10.71 16.62 -1.54
C SER A 22 11.75 17.11 -2.56
N LEU A 23 11.41 17.16 -3.85
CA LEU A 23 12.28 17.73 -4.88
C LEU A 23 12.37 19.25 -4.74
N GLU A 24 13.58 19.76 -4.91
CA GLU A 24 13.81 21.20 -5.04
C GLU A 24 13.38 21.68 -6.43
N THR A 25 13.08 22.98 -6.57
CA THR A 25 12.56 23.56 -7.83
C THR A 25 13.51 23.42 -9.02
N ASN A 26 14.81 23.25 -8.77
CA ASN A 26 15.84 23.06 -9.79
C ASN A 26 16.25 21.58 -9.97
N GLU A 27 15.45 20.65 -9.45
CA GLU A 27 15.69 19.22 -9.57
C GLU A 27 14.74 18.53 -10.54
N ILE A 28 15.25 17.46 -11.17
CA ILE A 28 14.46 16.52 -11.97
C ILE A 28 14.62 15.08 -11.44
N LEU A 29 13.53 14.32 -11.40
CA LEU A 29 13.55 12.88 -11.14
C LEU A 29 14.03 12.15 -12.40
N THR A 30 15.15 11.44 -12.30
CA THR A 30 15.80 10.79 -13.45
C THR A 30 15.51 9.31 -13.56
N GLU A 31 15.27 8.63 -12.45
CA GLU A 31 15.04 7.19 -12.40
C GLU A 31 14.32 6.79 -11.11
N VAL A 32 13.73 5.59 -11.11
CA VAL A 32 13.20 4.94 -9.92
C VAL A 32 13.87 3.58 -9.79
N ARG A 33 14.51 3.32 -8.64
CA ARG A 33 15.18 2.04 -8.35
C ARG A 33 14.29 1.23 -7.41
N MET A 34 13.76 0.12 -7.91
CA MET A 34 12.99 -0.82 -7.10
C MET A 34 13.75 -2.14 -6.99
N PRO A 35 13.84 -2.75 -5.80
CA PRO A 35 14.43 -4.08 -5.66
C PRO A 35 13.60 -5.09 -6.47
N VAL A 36 14.28 -6.01 -7.16
CA VAL A 36 13.62 -7.11 -7.85
C VAL A 36 12.97 -8.01 -6.80
N MET A 37 11.69 -8.34 -6.99
CA MET A 37 10.99 -9.25 -6.09
C MET A 37 11.67 -10.63 -6.10
N ALA A 38 11.85 -11.22 -4.92
CA ALA A 38 12.37 -12.58 -4.83
C ALA A 38 11.43 -13.55 -5.57
N PRO A 39 11.96 -14.61 -6.23
CA PRO A 39 11.12 -15.64 -6.83
C PRO A 39 10.09 -16.18 -5.84
N GLY A 40 8.86 -16.42 -6.30
CA GLY A 40 7.77 -16.86 -5.45
C GLY A 40 7.10 -15.77 -4.60
N THR A 41 7.49 -14.50 -4.72
CA THR A 41 6.78 -13.38 -4.06
C THR A 41 5.42 -13.17 -4.72
N GLY A 42 4.36 -13.34 -3.93
CA GLY A 42 2.99 -12.99 -4.31
C GLY A 42 2.79 -11.48 -4.24
N TRP A 43 1.94 -10.93 -5.10
CA TRP A 43 1.61 -9.51 -5.11
C TRP A 43 0.18 -9.30 -5.60
N ALA A 44 -0.44 -8.21 -5.16
CA ALA A 44 -1.74 -7.80 -5.68
C ALA A 44 -1.93 -6.29 -5.52
N ILE A 45 -2.80 -5.75 -6.36
CA ILE A 45 -3.30 -4.38 -6.26
C ILE A 45 -4.81 -4.47 -6.43
N GLN A 46 -5.54 -3.91 -5.48
CA GLN A 46 -7.00 -3.84 -5.49
C GLN A 46 -7.42 -2.40 -5.27
N GLU A 47 -8.28 -1.88 -6.14
CA GLU A 47 -8.78 -0.50 -6.04
C GLU A 47 -10.29 -0.43 -6.25
N MET A 48 -10.89 0.62 -5.67
CA MET A 48 -12.27 1.00 -5.90
C MET A 48 -12.29 2.43 -6.43
N ALA A 49 -12.80 2.62 -7.65
CA ALA A 49 -13.08 3.91 -8.25
C ALA A 49 -14.58 4.01 -8.58
N ARG A 50 -15.09 5.22 -8.75
CA ARG A 50 -16.52 5.42 -9.09
C ARG A 50 -16.86 4.94 -10.51
N ARG A 51 -15.88 5.01 -11.41
CA ARG A 51 -15.96 4.60 -12.81
C ARG A 51 -14.56 4.26 -13.31
N ASN A 52 -14.48 3.53 -14.41
CA ASN A 52 -13.21 3.21 -15.05
C ASN A 52 -12.47 4.49 -15.46
N GLY A 53 -11.18 4.56 -15.13
CA GLY A 53 -10.32 5.71 -15.42
C GLY A 53 -10.38 6.87 -14.42
N ASP A 54 -11.20 6.78 -13.36
CA ASP A 54 -11.17 7.75 -12.25
C ASP A 54 -10.05 7.41 -11.24
N LEU A 55 -9.66 8.40 -10.43
CA LEU A 55 -8.82 8.17 -9.26
C LEU A 55 -9.52 7.25 -8.24
N ALA A 56 -8.74 6.41 -7.57
CA ALA A 56 -9.24 5.52 -6.54
C ALA A 56 -9.87 6.30 -5.36
N LEU A 57 -11.05 5.87 -4.93
CA LEU A 57 -11.61 6.23 -3.63
C LEU A 57 -10.83 5.56 -2.49
N ALA A 58 -10.35 4.35 -2.74
CA ALA A 58 -9.35 3.69 -1.93
C ALA A 58 -8.73 2.56 -2.77
N GLY A 59 -7.48 2.25 -2.48
CA GLY A 59 -6.82 1.08 -3.02
C GLY A 59 -5.77 0.55 -2.06
N VAL A 60 -5.37 -0.69 -2.29
CA VAL A 60 -4.35 -1.40 -1.51
C VAL A 60 -3.41 -2.09 -2.47
N ALA A 61 -2.12 -1.87 -2.31
CA ALA A 61 -1.05 -2.58 -3.00
C ALA A 61 -0.22 -3.34 -1.96
N LEU A 62 0.11 -4.60 -2.24
CA LEU A 62 0.95 -5.39 -1.34
C LEU A 62 1.84 -6.39 -2.05
N THR A 63 2.92 -6.76 -1.35
CA THR A 63 3.75 -7.93 -1.64
C THR A 63 3.74 -8.87 -0.45
N LEU A 64 3.79 -10.17 -0.72
CA LEU A 64 3.69 -11.24 0.26
C LEU A 64 4.71 -12.33 -0.05
N GLN A 65 5.44 -12.78 0.98
CA GLN A 65 6.33 -13.93 0.91
C GLN A 65 5.90 -14.96 1.93
N ALA A 66 6.09 -16.24 1.59
CA ALA A 66 5.72 -17.34 2.47
C ALA A 66 6.68 -18.51 2.36
N SER A 67 6.74 -19.29 3.44
CA SER A 67 7.42 -20.58 3.50
C SER A 67 6.54 -21.57 4.24
N GLY A 68 6.26 -22.73 3.63
CA GLY A 68 5.38 -23.74 4.22
C GLY A 68 3.96 -23.23 4.57
N GLY A 69 3.43 -22.27 3.81
CA GLY A 69 2.12 -21.65 4.07
C GLY A 69 2.10 -20.60 5.18
N ILE A 70 3.26 -20.29 5.77
CA ILE A 70 3.44 -19.26 6.80
C ILE A 70 4.02 -18.00 6.15
N CYS A 71 3.44 -16.84 6.46
CA CYS A 71 3.95 -15.55 6.01
C CYS A 71 5.33 -15.27 6.60
N THR A 72 6.32 -15.00 5.74
CA THR A 72 7.69 -14.62 6.17
C THR A 72 7.93 -13.12 6.03
N ALA A 73 7.28 -12.46 5.07
CA ALA A 73 7.34 -11.02 4.89
C ALA A 73 6.06 -10.50 4.22
N ALA A 74 5.61 -9.33 4.65
CA ALA A 74 4.54 -8.57 4.00
C ALA A 74 4.95 -7.09 3.91
N ARG A 75 4.56 -6.43 2.82
CA ARG A 75 4.61 -4.97 2.65
C ARG A 75 3.26 -4.53 2.13
N ILE A 76 2.60 -3.61 2.82
CA ILE A 76 1.22 -3.23 2.54
C ILE A 76 1.11 -1.70 2.55
N ALA A 77 0.58 -1.15 1.46
CA ALA A 77 0.27 0.28 1.37
C ALA A 77 -1.16 0.50 0.90
N ALA A 78 -1.85 1.46 1.53
CA ALA A 78 -3.13 1.98 1.08
C ALA A 78 -2.93 3.30 0.32
N PHE A 79 -3.70 3.51 -0.75
CA PHE A 79 -3.66 4.73 -1.57
C PHE A 79 -5.07 5.27 -1.83
N GLY A 80 -5.16 6.53 -2.26
CA GLY A 80 -6.44 7.23 -2.41
C GLY A 80 -7.14 7.54 -1.07
N VAL A 81 -6.48 7.29 0.07
CA VAL A 81 -7.07 7.46 1.41
C VAL A 81 -6.73 8.80 2.05
N ASN A 82 -5.61 9.41 1.67
CA ASN A 82 -5.03 10.63 2.23
C ASN A 82 -4.22 11.38 1.15
N ALA A 83 -3.55 12.48 1.56
CA ALA A 83 -2.68 13.28 0.70
C ALA A 83 -1.54 12.47 0.04
N THR A 84 -1.07 11.45 0.74
CA THR A 84 -0.05 10.50 0.29
C THR A 84 -0.53 9.06 0.52
N ALA A 85 0.14 8.10 -0.10
CA ALA A 85 -0.06 6.70 0.21
C ALA A 85 0.42 6.41 1.64
N VAL A 86 -0.28 5.51 2.34
CA VAL A 86 -0.03 5.18 3.75
C VAL A 86 0.41 3.73 3.84
N ARG A 87 1.59 3.49 4.42
CA ARG A 87 2.05 2.13 4.76
C ARG A 87 1.30 1.63 5.99
N LEU A 88 0.97 0.33 6.02
CA LEU A 88 0.16 -0.30 7.08
C LEU A 88 0.98 -1.32 7.90
N PRO A 89 1.98 -0.89 8.69
CA PRO A 89 2.86 -1.79 9.43
C PRO A 89 2.13 -2.65 10.47
N GLN A 90 0.98 -2.21 11.02
CA GLN A 90 0.21 -3.05 11.95
C GLN A 90 -0.40 -4.27 11.24
N ALA A 91 -0.89 -4.09 10.01
CA ALA A 91 -1.34 -5.19 9.17
C ALA A 91 -0.18 -6.11 8.77
N GLU A 92 0.99 -5.54 8.45
CA GLU A 92 2.20 -6.32 8.14
C GLU A 92 2.61 -7.21 9.33
N ALA A 93 2.70 -6.63 10.53
CA ALA A 93 3.09 -7.32 11.74
C ALA A 93 2.09 -8.42 12.14
N ALA A 94 0.79 -8.20 11.90
CA ALA A 94 -0.24 -9.19 12.16
C ALA A 94 -0.18 -10.42 11.25
N LEU A 95 0.49 -10.31 10.08
CA LEU A 95 0.63 -11.43 9.14
C LEU A 95 1.91 -12.22 9.36
N VAL A 96 3.03 -11.56 9.65
CA VAL A 96 4.33 -12.24 9.78
C VAL A 96 4.27 -13.33 10.86
N GLY A 97 4.70 -14.53 10.49
CA GLY A 97 4.64 -15.72 11.37
C GLY A 97 3.27 -16.39 11.44
N GLN A 98 2.26 -15.87 10.74
CA GLN A 98 0.92 -16.46 10.70
C GLN A 98 0.68 -17.28 9.43
N ALA A 99 -0.23 -18.26 9.53
CA ALA A 99 -0.71 -19.01 8.38
C ALA A 99 -1.51 -18.10 7.43
N LEU A 100 -1.33 -18.28 6.12
CA LEU A 100 -2.05 -17.52 5.09
C LEU A 100 -3.46 -18.08 4.88
N ASN A 101 -4.39 -17.66 5.73
CA ASN A 101 -5.79 -18.09 5.71
C ASN A 101 -6.74 -16.91 5.92
N ALA A 102 -8.04 -17.15 5.66
CA ALA A 102 -9.07 -16.14 5.75
C ALA A 102 -9.14 -15.43 7.11
N THR A 103 -9.02 -16.17 8.22
CA THR A 103 -9.07 -15.60 9.59
C THR A 103 -7.95 -14.58 9.80
N ASN A 104 -6.72 -14.94 9.42
CA ASN A 104 -5.56 -14.06 9.57
C ASN A 104 -5.62 -12.86 8.60
N PHE A 105 -6.18 -13.04 7.40
CA PHE A 105 -6.42 -11.93 6.47
C PHE A 105 -7.43 -10.93 7.02
N THR A 106 -8.56 -11.40 7.56
CA THR A 106 -9.56 -10.54 8.20
C THR A 106 -8.98 -9.78 9.38
N ASN A 107 -8.15 -10.42 10.21
CA ASN A 107 -7.49 -9.74 11.33
C ASN A 107 -6.52 -8.65 10.86
N ALA A 108 -5.63 -8.97 9.92
CA ALA A 108 -4.67 -8.01 9.36
C ALA A 108 -5.39 -6.83 8.68
N ALA A 109 -6.48 -7.10 7.97
CA ALA A 109 -7.27 -6.06 7.33
C ALA A 109 -7.99 -5.13 8.32
N ALA A 110 -8.51 -5.69 9.42
CA ALA A 110 -9.12 -4.89 10.48
C ALA A 110 -8.09 -3.95 11.13
N LEU A 111 -6.88 -4.45 11.42
CA LEU A 111 -5.78 -3.65 11.98
C LEU A 111 -5.30 -2.58 11.00
N GLY A 112 -5.09 -2.92 9.73
CA GLY A 112 -4.68 -1.96 8.70
C GLY A 112 -5.70 -0.84 8.47
N ALA A 113 -7.00 -1.15 8.55
CA ALA A 113 -8.04 -0.13 8.47
C ALA A 113 -8.08 0.77 9.72
N ALA A 114 -7.85 0.19 10.91
CA ALA A 114 -7.80 0.95 12.17
C ALA A 114 -6.61 1.93 12.22
N GLU A 115 -5.50 1.58 11.56
CA GLU A 115 -4.29 2.41 11.46
C GLU A 115 -4.47 3.69 10.64
N LEU A 116 -5.52 3.76 9.80
CA LEU A 116 -5.82 4.98 9.06
C LEU A 116 -6.41 6.04 10.00
N VAL A 117 -5.52 6.89 10.51
CA VAL A 117 -5.88 8.10 11.28
C VAL A 117 -6.42 9.14 10.29
N GLU A 118 -7.67 9.56 10.53
CA GLU A 118 -8.38 10.62 9.78
C GLU A 118 -8.23 10.58 8.25
N PRO A 119 -8.71 9.52 7.57
CA PRO A 119 -8.76 9.48 6.11
C PRO A 119 -9.47 10.71 5.54
N MET A 120 -9.06 11.17 4.37
CA MET A 120 -9.66 12.33 3.74
C MET A 120 -11.17 12.14 3.49
N THR A 121 -11.95 13.18 3.79
CA THR A 121 -13.36 13.26 3.42
C THR A 121 -13.54 14.24 2.26
N CYS A 122 -14.32 13.85 1.26
CA CYS A 122 -14.72 14.76 0.18
C CYS A 122 -16.13 14.40 -0.34
N ILE A 123 -16.57 15.11 -1.38
CA ILE A 123 -17.86 14.90 -2.04
C ILE A 123 -18.08 13.48 -2.61
N HIS A 124 -17.02 12.66 -2.70
CA HIS A 124 -17.09 11.32 -3.27
C HIS A 124 -17.03 10.19 -2.24
N ALA A 125 -16.49 10.46 -1.04
CA ALA A 125 -16.32 9.46 -0.01
C ALA A 125 -16.07 10.13 1.35
N SER A 126 -16.72 9.61 2.40
CA SER A 126 -16.39 9.93 3.77
C SER A 126 -15.15 9.19 4.25
N ALA A 127 -14.52 9.71 5.30
CA ALA A 127 -13.41 9.04 5.98
C ALA A 127 -13.77 7.62 6.43
N SER A 128 -14.97 7.44 6.98
CA SER A 128 -15.49 6.14 7.43
C SER A 128 -15.64 5.16 6.27
N TYR A 129 -16.14 5.63 5.13
CA TYR A 129 -16.29 4.80 3.93
C TYR A 129 -14.94 4.37 3.38
N ARG A 130 -13.95 5.27 3.30
CA ARG A 130 -12.58 4.90 2.87
C ARG A 130 -11.95 3.87 3.79
N ARG A 131 -12.12 4.02 5.11
CA ARG A 131 -11.63 3.03 6.09
C ARG A 131 -12.25 1.64 5.85
N GLN A 132 -13.56 1.58 5.61
CA GLN A 132 -14.23 0.31 5.32
C GLN A 132 -13.83 -0.29 3.97
N LEU A 133 -13.62 0.55 2.96
CA LEU A 133 -13.08 0.11 1.67
C LEU A 133 -11.70 -0.50 1.84
N VAL A 134 -10.79 0.14 2.56
CA VAL A 134 -9.42 -0.38 2.79
C VAL A 134 -9.47 -1.74 3.46
N LYS A 135 -10.30 -1.93 4.50
CA LYS A 135 -10.49 -3.26 5.10
C LYS A 135 -10.89 -4.30 4.05
N THR A 136 -11.95 -4.02 3.31
CA THR A 136 -12.48 -4.96 2.29
C THR A 136 -11.46 -5.26 1.18
N LEU A 137 -10.78 -4.22 0.70
CA LEU A 137 -9.80 -4.34 -0.38
C LEU A 137 -8.55 -5.08 0.10
N LEU A 138 -8.09 -4.85 1.33
CA LEU A 138 -6.95 -5.54 1.90
C LEU A 138 -7.21 -7.04 2.07
N GLU A 139 -8.40 -7.45 2.53
CA GLU A 139 -8.76 -8.88 2.59
C GLU A 139 -8.69 -9.55 1.21
N ARG A 140 -9.25 -8.90 0.18
CA ARG A 140 -9.22 -9.38 -1.21
C ARG A 140 -7.80 -9.44 -1.77
N CYS A 141 -7.02 -8.38 -1.53
CA CYS A 141 -5.66 -8.23 -2.01
C CYS A 141 -4.75 -9.32 -1.40
N LEU A 142 -4.94 -9.65 -0.11
CA LEU A 142 -4.21 -10.74 0.55
C LEU A 142 -4.56 -12.11 -0.04
N ALA A 143 -5.84 -12.37 -0.27
CA ALA A 143 -6.28 -13.63 -0.89
C ALA A 143 -5.71 -13.80 -2.31
N GLU A 144 -5.71 -12.74 -3.11
CA GLU A 144 -5.16 -12.75 -4.47
C GLU A 144 -3.64 -12.92 -4.47
N ALA A 145 -2.91 -12.17 -3.62
CA ALA A 145 -1.47 -12.28 -3.52
C ALA A 145 -1.04 -13.67 -3.02
N ALA A 146 -1.78 -14.25 -2.07
CA ALA A 146 -1.54 -15.61 -1.60
C ALA A 146 -1.71 -16.65 -2.72
N GLY A 147 -2.69 -16.46 -3.61
CA GLY A 147 -2.88 -17.29 -4.80
C GLY A 147 -1.78 -17.15 -5.87
N ARG A 148 -0.90 -16.16 -5.74
CA ARG A 148 0.26 -15.91 -6.61
C ARG A 148 1.60 -16.28 -5.98
N LEU A 149 1.58 -16.96 -4.83
CA LEU A 149 2.79 -17.51 -4.24
C LEU A 149 3.24 -18.76 -5.01
N GLY A 150 4.54 -18.84 -5.31
CA GLY A 150 5.15 -19.92 -6.09
C GLY A 150 5.78 -19.44 -7.39
#